data_AF-A0A364K713-F1
#
_entry.id   AF-A0A364K713-F1
#
_cell.length_a   1.000
_cell.length_b   1.000
_cell.length_c   1.000
_cell.angle_alpha   90.00
_cell.angle_beta   90.00
_cell.angle_gamma   90.00
#
_symmetry.space_group_name_H-M   'P 1'
#
loop_
_entity.id
_entity.type
_entity.pdbx_description
1 polymer ?
#
loop_
_entity_poly.entity_id
_entity_poly.type
_entity_poly.pdbx_seq_one_letter_code
_entity_poly.pdbx_strand_id
1 'polypeptide(L)'
;MFKKRWLIVISSLCFILSSCSSMGSSVKDPKHEKKWATDAKTFLLADSGELAGSKYDEKKLWEKIQDLPSELTAEKAYRELVYLLAEDYRPLVKELNQFKPEFQISPVKSEMMHKKVQKINLAIVFDSSQAVNRKINNQLKLNLEKMAIQNFATSFPRSSHLTIRGFGGKFQASSSCDKTDIADPNSFNKFQAGGSTALAQGLMDAGEDLAKRRKADKNVIILIAGGTDSCKKDPVSMAKTLHQKEDLKAEIHVIGLGTTPSQSTKLKQVAKAGGGKFILAQSVYDIENTFRDNIYAGWDYYVNSWKVKNVYALNDFQTKINEKIERLVGLNPYKSRFYQLKVKETQHLQKGLELMIAAQKIDPKQASQLNEKIDKRYDLIQNFYYQQYQEKKKFIDQQIQKSSQEIDKMYIKAQKMN
;
A
#
# COMPACT_ATOMS: atom_id res chain seq x y z
N MET A 1 9.11 23.13 -67.31
CA MET A 1 9.68 22.61 -68.58
C MET A 1 10.65 21.49 -68.21
N PHE A 2 10.62 20.24 -68.65
CA PHE A 2 9.88 19.51 -69.68
C PHE A 2 9.80 18.04 -69.24
N LYS A 3 8.72 17.36 -69.65
CA LYS A 3 8.44 15.92 -69.51
C LYS A 3 9.52 15.05 -70.18
N LYS A 4 9.67 13.80 -69.74
CA LYS A 4 9.55 12.62 -70.63
C LYS A 4 9.44 11.28 -69.87
N ARG A 5 8.35 10.56 -70.17
CA ARG A 5 8.14 9.12 -69.92
C ARG A 5 8.97 8.33 -70.92
N TRP A 6 9.46 7.14 -70.56
CA TRP A 6 9.67 6.03 -71.50
C TRP A 6 9.26 4.70 -70.83
N LEU A 7 8.44 3.94 -71.56
CA LEU A 7 8.05 2.54 -71.34
C LEU A 7 9.13 1.60 -71.91
N ILE A 8 9.20 0.36 -71.40
CA ILE A 8 9.59 -0.93 -72.06
C ILE A 8 9.35 -2.02 -70.98
N VAL A 9 8.30 -2.87 -71.01
CA VAL A 9 8.05 -4.14 -71.76
C VAL A 9 8.73 -5.37 -71.13
N ILE A 10 8.07 -6.54 -71.25
CA ILE A 10 8.43 -7.95 -70.95
C ILE A 10 7.63 -8.49 -69.73
N SER A 11 6.86 -9.57 -69.78
CA SER A 11 6.53 -10.57 -70.81
C SER A 11 5.27 -11.32 -70.38
N SER A 12 4.36 -11.52 -71.32
CA SER A 12 3.24 -12.46 -71.21
C SER A 12 3.73 -13.91 -71.21
N LEU A 13 3.26 -14.72 -70.27
CA LEU A 13 3.10 -16.16 -70.48
C LEU A 13 1.63 -16.51 -70.23
N CYS A 14 0.92 -16.81 -71.31
CA CYS A 14 -0.35 -17.54 -71.27
C CYS A 14 -0.07 -19.03 -71.07
N PHE A 15 -0.80 -19.69 -70.18
CA PHE A 15 -1.31 -21.03 -70.45
C PHE A 15 -2.79 -21.11 -70.05
N ILE A 16 -3.52 -21.74 -70.96
CA ILE A 16 -4.96 -21.90 -71.10
C ILE A 16 -5.34 -23.15 -70.26
N LEU A 17 -6.47 -23.29 -69.55
CA LEU A 17 -7.80 -23.65 -70.05
C LEU A 17 -8.72 -24.03 -68.87
N SER A 18 -10.01 -23.70 -69.04
CA SER A 18 -11.19 -24.48 -68.61
C SER A 18 -11.64 -24.52 -67.14
N SER A 19 -12.68 -23.75 -66.82
CA SER A 19 -13.91 -24.28 -66.20
C SER A 19 -15.02 -23.22 -66.19
N CYS A 20 -16.17 -23.57 -66.78
CA CYS A 20 -17.40 -22.78 -66.81
C CYS A 20 -18.15 -22.83 -65.47
N SER A 21 -18.79 -21.69 -65.16
CA SER A 21 -20.12 -21.57 -64.55
C SER A 21 -20.34 -22.07 -63.11
N SER A 22 -20.43 -21.13 -62.17
CA SER A 22 -21.75 -20.64 -61.74
C SER A 22 -21.61 -19.39 -60.86
N MET A 23 -22.32 -18.35 -61.28
CA MET A 23 -22.57 -17.16 -60.46
C MET A 23 -23.39 -17.58 -59.24
N GLY A 24 -22.74 -17.62 -58.09
CA GLY A 24 -23.37 -17.53 -56.78
C GLY A 24 -22.78 -16.34 -56.06
N SER A 25 -23.36 -15.16 -56.26
CA SER A 25 -22.98 -13.94 -55.57
C SER A 25 -23.26 -14.07 -54.08
N SER A 26 -22.27 -14.51 -53.29
CA SER A 26 -22.30 -14.32 -51.84
C SER A 26 -22.01 -12.86 -51.53
N VAL A 27 -23.08 -12.10 -51.27
CA VAL A 27 -22.98 -10.76 -50.68
C VAL A 27 -22.17 -10.89 -49.39
N LYS A 28 -20.99 -10.27 -49.35
CA LYS A 28 -20.20 -10.13 -48.13
C LYS A 28 -20.89 -9.09 -47.25
N ASP A 29 -21.49 -9.53 -46.15
CA ASP A 29 -21.99 -8.63 -45.11
C ASP A 29 -20.78 -8.03 -44.34
N PRO A 30 -20.52 -6.71 -44.40
CA PRO A 30 -19.29 -6.12 -43.86
C PRO A 30 -19.25 -6.00 -42.33
N LYS A 31 -20.32 -6.37 -41.61
CA LYS A 31 -20.47 -6.03 -40.18
C LYS A 31 -19.67 -6.92 -39.20
N HIS A 32 -19.09 -8.04 -39.64
CA HIS A 32 -18.49 -9.04 -38.72
C HIS A 32 -17.06 -9.50 -39.05
N GLU A 33 -16.26 -8.74 -39.81
CA GLU A 33 -14.83 -9.06 -40.01
C GLU A 33 -13.91 -8.33 -39.01
N LYS A 34 -13.98 -8.70 -37.73
CA LYS A 34 -12.84 -8.49 -36.82
C LYS A 34 -11.85 -9.64 -37.01
N LYS A 35 -10.58 -9.33 -37.33
CA LYS A 35 -9.48 -10.31 -37.29
C LYS A 35 -9.46 -10.96 -35.91
N TRP A 36 -9.65 -12.28 -35.89
CA TRP A 36 -9.92 -13.05 -34.68
C TRP A 36 -8.62 -13.50 -34.03
N ALA A 37 -8.49 -13.15 -32.77
CA ALA A 37 -7.41 -13.52 -31.88
C ALA A 37 -7.38 -15.04 -31.64
N THR A 38 -6.20 -15.65 -31.61
CA THR A 38 -6.02 -17.06 -31.18
C THR A 38 -5.15 -17.18 -29.92
N ASP A 39 -4.69 -16.05 -29.39
CA ASP A 39 -3.84 -15.95 -28.21
C ASP A 39 -4.43 -14.96 -27.19
N ALA A 40 -4.04 -15.14 -25.92
CA ALA A 40 -4.56 -14.34 -24.81
C ALA A 40 -4.28 -12.84 -24.98
N LYS A 41 -3.10 -12.46 -25.50
CA LYS A 41 -2.72 -11.05 -25.64
C LYS A 41 -3.64 -10.33 -26.63
N THR A 42 -4.05 -11.02 -27.69
CA THR A 42 -4.98 -10.47 -28.67
C THR A 42 -6.42 -10.44 -28.13
N PHE A 43 -6.85 -11.44 -27.34
CA PHE A 43 -8.16 -11.40 -26.67
C PHE A 43 -8.32 -10.23 -25.70
N LEU A 44 -7.30 -10.01 -24.87
CA LEU A 44 -7.37 -9.02 -23.78
C LEU A 44 -7.28 -7.58 -24.27
N LEU A 45 -6.85 -7.38 -25.52
CA LEU A 45 -6.77 -6.06 -26.17
C LEU A 45 -7.93 -5.80 -27.14
N ALA A 46 -8.79 -6.80 -27.37
CA ALA A 46 -9.98 -6.65 -28.20
C ALA A 46 -11.00 -5.71 -27.53
N ASP A 47 -11.92 -5.17 -28.33
CA ASP A 47 -13.09 -4.49 -27.78
C ASP A 47 -13.95 -5.47 -27.00
N SER A 48 -14.62 -4.95 -25.97
CA SER A 48 -15.64 -5.69 -25.25
C SER A 48 -16.86 -5.98 -26.12
N GLY A 49 -17.59 -7.01 -25.70
CA GLY A 49 -18.85 -7.39 -26.33
C GLY A 49 -19.99 -6.40 -26.04
N GLU A 50 -21.03 -6.48 -26.86
CA GLU A 50 -22.19 -5.57 -26.76
C GLU A 50 -22.85 -5.56 -25.38
N LEU A 51 -22.92 -6.73 -24.75
CA LEU A 51 -23.56 -7.00 -23.46
C LEU A 51 -22.54 -7.25 -22.33
N ALA A 52 -21.29 -6.82 -22.49
CA ALA A 52 -20.26 -6.98 -21.48
C ALA A 52 -20.46 -6.09 -20.24
N GLY A 53 -19.85 -6.46 -19.11
CA GLY A 53 -19.74 -5.58 -17.95
C GLY A 53 -21.09 -5.29 -17.29
N SER A 54 -21.41 -4.01 -17.08
CA SER A 54 -22.69 -3.57 -16.52
C SER A 54 -23.85 -3.59 -17.54
N LYS A 55 -23.56 -3.85 -18.82
CA LYS A 55 -24.58 -3.97 -19.87
C LYS A 55 -25.20 -5.36 -19.96
N TYR A 56 -24.65 -6.33 -19.22
CA TYR A 56 -25.15 -7.69 -19.21
C TYR A 56 -26.61 -7.73 -18.75
N ASP A 57 -27.45 -8.35 -19.56
CA ASP A 57 -28.85 -8.55 -19.32
C ASP A 57 -29.26 -9.86 -20.00
N GLU A 58 -29.71 -10.83 -19.21
CA GLU A 58 -30.02 -12.17 -19.70
C GLU A 58 -31.18 -12.17 -20.70
N LYS A 59 -32.17 -11.28 -20.53
CA LYS A 59 -33.30 -11.17 -21.44
C LYS A 59 -32.85 -10.63 -22.80
N LYS A 60 -32.01 -9.59 -22.83
CA LYS A 60 -31.42 -9.08 -24.07
C LYS A 60 -30.51 -10.11 -24.74
N LEU A 61 -29.77 -10.89 -23.95
CA LEU A 61 -28.97 -11.99 -24.46
C LEU A 61 -29.85 -13.04 -25.14
N TRP A 62 -30.96 -13.42 -24.50
CA TRP A 62 -31.94 -14.34 -25.08
C TRP A 62 -32.51 -13.82 -26.41
N GLU A 63 -32.96 -12.56 -26.45
CA GLU A 63 -33.45 -11.92 -27.69
C GLU A 63 -32.40 -12.00 -28.82
N LYS A 64 -31.14 -11.64 -28.52
CA LYS A 64 -30.04 -11.74 -29.49
C LYS A 64 -29.80 -13.17 -29.97
N ILE A 65 -29.91 -14.16 -29.08
CA ILE A 65 -29.73 -15.58 -29.43
C ILE A 65 -30.89 -16.08 -30.29
N GLN A 66 -32.12 -15.63 -30.05
CA GLN A 66 -33.29 -16.02 -30.86
C GLN A 66 -33.14 -15.56 -32.32
N ASP A 67 -32.52 -14.40 -32.55
CA ASP A 67 -32.28 -13.84 -33.89
C ASP A 67 -31.16 -14.55 -34.66
N LEU A 68 -30.37 -15.42 -34.03
CA LEU A 68 -29.29 -16.16 -34.69
C LEU A 68 -29.84 -17.24 -35.64
N PRO A 69 -29.12 -17.60 -36.73
CA PRO A 69 -29.52 -18.69 -37.60
C PRO A 69 -29.51 -20.03 -36.86
N SER A 70 -30.33 -20.97 -37.32
CA SER A 70 -30.33 -22.35 -36.81
C SER A 70 -29.11 -23.13 -37.30
N GLU A 71 -28.81 -24.25 -36.63
CA GLU A 71 -27.72 -25.19 -37.00
C GLU A 71 -26.32 -24.53 -37.04
N LEU A 72 -26.02 -23.68 -36.06
CA LEU A 72 -24.70 -23.06 -35.94
C LEU A 72 -23.61 -24.09 -35.69
N THR A 73 -22.48 -23.92 -36.39
CA THR A 73 -21.24 -24.60 -36.02
C THR A 73 -20.66 -24.00 -34.74
N ALA A 74 -19.90 -24.79 -33.98
CA ALA A 74 -19.24 -24.37 -32.76
C ALA A 74 -18.37 -23.12 -32.95
N GLU A 75 -17.70 -23.00 -34.10
CA GLU A 75 -16.87 -21.84 -34.43
C GLU A 75 -17.69 -20.56 -34.63
N LYS A 76 -18.82 -20.64 -35.34
CA LYS A 76 -19.71 -19.49 -35.54
C LYS A 76 -20.36 -19.09 -34.22
N ALA A 77 -20.91 -20.05 -33.49
CA ALA A 77 -21.53 -19.81 -32.20
C ALA A 77 -20.54 -19.19 -31.18
N TYR A 78 -19.29 -19.67 -31.14
CA TYR A 78 -18.25 -19.08 -30.29
C TYR A 78 -17.98 -17.61 -30.62
N ARG A 79 -17.94 -17.27 -31.92
CA ARG A 79 -17.74 -15.88 -32.37
C ARG A 79 -18.88 -14.98 -31.96
N GLU A 80 -20.12 -15.44 -32.10
CA GLU A 80 -21.30 -14.69 -31.65
C GLU A 80 -21.28 -14.47 -30.14
N LEU A 81 -20.98 -15.50 -29.35
CA LEU A 81 -20.90 -15.37 -27.90
C LEU A 81 -19.79 -14.40 -27.47
N VAL A 82 -18.61 -14.48 -28.07
CA VAL A 82 -17.51 -13.54 -27.79
C VAL A 82 -17.90 -12.10 -28.20
N TYR A 83 -18.53 -11.93 -29.36
CA TYR A 83 -19.00 -10.62 -29.82
C TYR A 83 -20.03 -10.00 -28.88
N LEU A 84 -20.89 -10.82 -28.27
CA LEU A 84 -21.90 -10.35 -27.33
C LEU A 84 -21.33 -10.15 -25.92
N LEU A 85 -20.46 -11.04 -25.44
CA LEU A 85 -20.22 -11.23 -24.00
C LEU A 85 -18.77 -11.08 -23.54
N ALA A 86 -17.80 -10.91 -24.44
CA ALA A 86 -16.41 -10.75 -24.04
C ALA A 86 -16.21 -9.51 -23.14
N GLU A 87 -15.57 -9.69 -21.99
CA GLU A 87 -15.37 -8.63 -21.01
C GLU A 87 -14.24 -7.66 -21.42
N ASP A 88 -14.28 -6.43 -20.88
CA ASP A 88 -13.25 -5.42 -21.18
C ASP A 88 -12.02 -5.52 -20.27
N TYR A 89 -10.99 -6.24 -20.74
CA TYR A 89 -9.73 -6.36 -20.00
C TYR A 89 -8.76 -5.19 -20.19
N ARG A 90 -9.00 -4.29 -21.16
CA ARG A 90 -8.05 -3.24 -21.54
C ARG A 90 -7.68 -2.30 -20.39
N PRO A 91 -8.61 -1.88 -19.48
CA PRO A 91 -8.25 -1.07 -18.32
C PRO A 91 -7.28 -1.79 -17.39
N LEU A 92 -7.49 -3.09 -17.13
CA LEU A 92 -6.62 -3.90 -16.28
C LEU A 92 -5.26 -4.13 -16.92
N VAL A 93 -5.22 -4.44 -18.23
CA VAL A 93 -3.97 -4.59 -18.99
C VAL A 93 -3.19 -3.27 -19.02
N LYS A 94 -3.86 -2.13 -19.19
CA LYS A 94 -3.23 -0.81 -19.12
C LYS A 94 -2.60 -0.58 -17.74
N GLU A 95 -3.33 -0.87 -16.66
CA GLU A 95 -2.81 -0.73 -15.30
C GLU A 95 -1.62 -1.66 -15.04
N LEU A 96 -1.67 -2.90 -15.53
CA LEU A 96 -0.56 -3.86 -15.46
C LEU A 96 0.69 -3.38 -16.20
N ASN A 97 0.51 -2.84 -17.41
CA ASN A 97 1.62 -2.31 -18.21
C ASN A 97 2.24 -1.06 -17.58
N GLN A 98 1.43 -0.28 -16.86
CA GLN A 98 1.87 0.90 -16.10
C GLN A 98 2.44 0.54 -14.72
N PHE A 99 2.33 -0.71 -14.29
CA PHE A 99 2.85 -1.16 -12.99
C PHE A 99 4.37 -1.20 -13.00
N LYS A 100 4.98 -0.13 -12.48
CA LYS A 100 6.42 0.04 -12.32
C LYS A 100 6.74 0.40 -10.87
N PRO A 101 6.95 -0.59 -9.97
CA PRO A 101 7.42 -0.34 -8.63
C PRO A 101 8.80 0.33 -8.66
N GLU A 102 8.90 1.51 -8.06
CA GLU A 102 10.17 2.19 -7.84
C GLU A 102 10.15 2.77 -6.42
N PHE A 103 11.16 2.40 -5.63
CA PHE A 103 11.36 2.92 -4.29
C PHE A 103 12.39 4.04 -4.32
N GLN A 104 12.06 5.16 -3.68
CA GLN A 104 12.95 6.30 -3.58
C GLN A 104 13.62 6.31 -2.20
N ILE A 105 14.93 6.06 -2.20
CA ILE A 105 15.76 6.16 -0.99
C ILE A 105 15.97 7.65 -0.68
N SER A 106 15.70 8.05 0.55
CA SER A 106 16.00 9.41 0.99
C SER A 106 17.51 9.63 1.02
N PRO A 107 18.06 10.75 0.52
CA PRO A 107 19.49 10.98 0.52
C PRO A 107 20.04 11.14 1.95
N VAL A 108 21.30 10.72 2.15
CA VAL A 108 22.07 11.11 3.33
C VAL A 108 22.45 12.59 3.17
N LYS A 109 22.15 13.40 4.17
CA LYS A 109 22.41 14.85 4.18
C LYS A 109 23.80 15.12 4.76
N SER A 110 24.81 15.33 3.90
CA SER A 110 26.19 15.57 4.32
C SER A 110 26.35 16.80 5.20
N GLU A 111 25.49 17.81 5.05
CA GLU A 111 25.48 19.01 5.90
C GLU A 111 25.27 18.67 7.39
N MET A 112 24.65 17.53 7.70
CA MET A 112 24.47 17.08 9.08
C MET A 112 25.81 16.76 9.75
N MET A 113 26.84 16.37 8.99
CA MET A 113 28.17 16.04 9.53
C MET A 113 28.83 17.23 10.23
N HIS A 114 28.59 18.45 9.74
CA HIS A 114 29.13 19.68 10.31
C HIS A 114 28.24 20.29 11.39
N LYS A 115 27.06 19.70 11.66
CA LYS A 115 26.16 20.18 12.69
C LYS A 115 26.77 19.91 14.07
N LYS A 116 26.82 20.96 14.90
CA LYS A 116 27.29 20.86 16.29
C LYS A 116 26.55 19.74 17.02
N VAL A 117 27.31 18.80 17.58
CA VAL A 117 26.78 17.73 18.44
C VAL A 117 26.17 18.37 19.69
N GLN A 118 24.92 18.01 20.00
CA GLN A 118 24.21 18.49 21.17
C GLN A 118 24.21 17.42 22.26
N LYS A 119 24.54 17.80 23.49
CA LYS A 119 24.24 17.00 24.68
C LYS A 119 22.77 17.20 25.01
N ILE A 120 21.98 16.14 24.94
CA ILE A 120 20.52 16.21 25.11
C ILE A 120 20.15 15.58 26.44
N ASN A 121 19.33 16.25 27.23
CA ASN A 121 18.55 15.60 28.26
C ASN A 121 17.17 15.30 27.67
N LEU A 122 16.88 14.03 27.45
CA LEU A 122 15.63 13.54 26.89
C LEU A 122 14.80 12.86 27.99
N ALA A 123 13.56 13.29 28.16
CA ALA A 123 12.56 12.55 28.92
C ALA A 123 11.52 11.95 27.96
N ILE A 124 11.40 10.63 27.95
CA ILE A 124 10.27 9.95 27.31
C ILE A 124 9.21 9.70 28.38
N VAL A 125 8.04 10.30 28.19
CA VAL A 125 6.90 10.17 29.10
C VAL A 125 5.84 9.34 28.38
N PHE A 126 5.52 8.16 28.87
CA PHE A 126 4.63 7.22 28.16
C PHE A 126 3.37 6.87 28.97
N ASP A 127 2.33 6.48 28.25
CA ASP A 127 0.99 6.30 28.79
C ASP A 127 0.80 4.84 29.19
N SER A 128 0.58 4.59 30.48
CA SER A 128 0.15 3.28 30.99
C SER A 128 -1.28 3.32 31.57
N SER A 129 -2.07 4.34 31.22
CA SER A 129 -3.46 4.50 31.63
C SER A 129 -4.41 3.52 30.94
N GLN A 130 -5.70 3.59 31.30
CA GLN A 130 -6.74 2.82 30.61
C GLN A 130 -6.85 3.18 29.11
N ALA A 131 -6.39 4.36 28.67
CA ALA A 131 -6.48 4.78 27.27
C ALA A 131 -5.62 3.93 26.32
N VAL A 132 -4.55 3.33 26.83
CA VAL A 132 -3.67 2.40 26.08
C VAL A 132 -4.08 0.93 26.23
N ASN A 133 -5.15 0.64 26.98
CA ASN A 133 -5.75 -0.69 27.04
C ASN A 133 -6.66 -0.98 25.83
N ARG A 134 -6.21 -0.58 24.64
CA ARG A 134 -6.89 -0.75 23.35
C ARG A 134 -5.89 -1.21 22.31
N LYS A 135 -6.40 -1.76 21.21
CA LYS A 135 -5.56 -2.26 20.13
C LYS A 135 -5.47 -1.27 18.95
N ILE A 136 -4.34 -1.27 18.27
CA ILE A 136 -4.15 -0.74 16.92
C ILE A 136 -3.58 -1.90 16.10
N ASN A 137 -4.15 -2.20 14.93
CA ASN A 137 -3.71 -3.32 14.08
C ASN A 137 -3.57 -4.64 14.86
N ASN A 138 -4.56 -4.95 15.71
CA ASN A 138 -4.59 -6.11 16.63
C ASN A 138 -3.48 -6.18 17.71
N GLN A 139 -2.62 -5.17 17.83
CA GLN A 139 -1.60 -5.07 18.87
C GLN A 139 -1.99 -4.07 19.96
N LEU A 140 -1.74 -4.40 21.24
CA LEU A 140 -2.03 -3.51 22.36
C LEU A 140 -1.17 -2.24 22.28
N LYS A 141 -1.77 -1.05 22.41
CA LYS A 141 -1.05 0.23 22.35
C LYS A 141 0.14 0.28 23.31
N LEU A 142 -0.05 -0.12 24.56
CA LEU A 142 1.03 -0.16 25.57
C LEU A 142 2.23 -1.01 25.12
N ASN A 143 1.99 -2.11 24.40
CA ASN A 143 3.08 -2.94 23.89
C ASN A 143 3.86 -2.23 22.78
N LEU A 144 3.16 -1.48 21.91
CA LEU A 144 3.81 -0.67 20.87
C LEU A 144 4.73 0.39 21.48
N GLU A 145 4.26 1.09 22.52
CA GLU A 145 5.05 2.10 23.24
C GLU A 145 6.29 1.48 23.85
N LYS A 146 6.14 0.38 24.61
CA LYS A 146 7.27 -0.32 25.26
C LYS A 146 8.31 -0.77 24.24
N MET A 147 7.88 -1.43 23.17
CA MET A 147 8.80 -1.90 22.12
C MET A 147 9.58 -0.73 21.50
N ALA A 148 8.90 0.35 21.13
CA ALA A 148 9.55 1.52 20.54
C ALA A 148 10.56 2.16 21.50
N ILE A 149 10.20 2.30 22.77
CA ILE A 149 11.09 2.88 23.78
C ILE A 149 12.31 1.98 24.02
N GLN A 150 12.12 0.67 24.12
CA GLN A 150 13.21 -0.30 24.29
C GLN A 150 14.20 -0.25 23.11
N ASN A 151 13.68 -0.34 21.89
CA ASN A 151 14.49 -0.28 20.67
C ASN A 151 15.25 1.04 20.56
N PHE A 152 14.61 2.15 20.92
CA PHE A 152 15.24 3.45 20.90
C PHE A 152 16.33 3.60 21.96
N ALA A 153 16.03 3.22 23.21
CA ALA A 153 16.91 3.41 24.36
C ALA A 153 18.26 2.71 24.19
N THR A 154 18.30 1.53 23.55
CA THR A 154 19.55 0.80 23.26
C THR A 154 20.48 1.56 22.31
N SER A 155 19.93 2.41 21.44
CA SER A 155 20.67 3.20 20.45
C SER A 155 20.92 4.65 20.88
N PHE A 156 20.46 5.04 22.08
CA PHE A 156 20.59 6.41 22.55
C PHE A 156 22.04 6.70 23.02
N PRO A 157 22.66 7.80 22.58
CA PRO A 157 24.07 8.06 22.88
C PRO A 157 24.35 8.27 24.36
N ARG A 158 25.41 7.63 24.86
CA ARG A 158 25.87 7.70 26.27
C ARG A 158 26.30 9.09 26.72
N SER A 159 26.61 10.00 25.79
CA SER A 159 26.96 11.39 26.07
C SER A 159 25.73 12.26 26.40
N SER A 160 24.53 11.71 26.28
CA SER A 160 23.24 12.33 26.55
C SER A 160 22.49 11.56 27.64
N HIS A 161 21.53 12.21 28.31
CA HIS A 161 20.76 11.59 29.38
C HIS A 161 19.37 11.21 28.88
N LEU A 162 18.99 9.94 29.07
CA LEU A 162 17.64 9.45 28.81
C LEU A 162 16.96 9.15 30.15
N THR A 163 15.81 9.78 30.37
CA THR A 163 14.87 9.45 31.44
C THR A 163 13.62 8.86 30.80
N ILE A 164 13.12 7.75 31.33
CA ILE A 164 11.86 7.15 30.88
C ILE A 164 10.92 7.14 32.07
N ARG A 165 9.71 7.67 31.88
CA ARG A 165 8.70 7.80 32.93
C ARG A 165 7.34 7.35 32.41
N GLY A 166 6.65 6.49 33.16
CA GLY A 166 5.28 6.11 32.87
C GLY A 166 4.31 6.77 33.84
N PHE A 167 3.13 7.15 33.37
CA PHE A 167 2.00 7.57 34.22
C PHE A 167 0.82 6.61 34.04
N GLY A 168 -0.07 6.52 35.02
CA GLY A 168 -1.15 5.52 35.04
C GLY A 168 -0.69 4.23 35.73
N GLY A 169 -1.02 3.07 35.18
CA GLY A 169 -0.39 1.80 35.56
C GLY A 169 -1.13 0.93 36.58
N LYS A 170 -2.18 1.44 37.25
CA LYS A 170 -2.84 0.76 38.37
C LYS A 170 -4.36 0.67 38.18
N PHE A 171 -4.89 -0.54 38.21
CA PHE A 171 -6.32 -0.86 37.99
C PHE A 171 -7.26 -0.31 39.06
N GLN A 172 -6.78 -0.01 40.27
CA GLN A 172 -7.60 0.51 41.36
C GLN A 172 -7.34 2.01 41.61
N ALA A 173 -8.46 2.73 41.58
CA ALA A 173 -8.71 4.10 41.97
C ALA A 173 -8.51 5.21 40.92
N SER A 174 -9.61 5.91 40.71
CA SER A 174 -9.78 7.31 40.30
C SER A 174 -8.86 8.34 41.02
N SER A 175 -7.92 7.91 41.85
CA SER A 175 -6.92 8.72 42.56
C SER A 175 -5.48 8.58 42.03
N SER A 176 -5.29 8.04 40.82
CA SER A 176 -3.97 7.87 40.18
C SER A 176 -3.41 9.12 39.50
N CYS A 177 -4.05 10.29 39.67
CA CYS A 177 -3.68 11.53 38.97
C CYS A 177 -2.32 12.13 39.34
N ASP A 178 -1.70 11.67 40.43
CA ASP A 178 -0.38 12.12 40.88
C ASP A 178 0.69 11.01 40.78
N LYS A 179 0.35 9.83 40.23
CA LYS A 179 1.26 8.68 40.19
C LYS A 179 1.98 8.60 38.85
N THR A 180 3.30 8.81 38.90
CA THR A 180 4.22 8.54 37.80
C THR A 180 5.44 7.82 38.35
N ASP A 181 6.02 6.93 37.55
CA ASP A 181 7.14 6.08 37.95
C ASP A 181 8.25 6.11 36.91
N ILE A 182 9.50 6.17 37.36
CA ILE A 182 10.67 5.96 36.48
C ILE A 182 10.65 4.51 35.97
N ALA A 183 10.85 4.36 34.68
CA ALA A 183 11.02 3.08 34.02
C ALA A 183 12.49 2.83 33.67
N ASP A 184 12.87 1.56 33.71
CA ASP A 184 14.10 1.07 33.11
C ASP A 184 13.73 0.32 31.82
N PRO A 185 14.48 0.47 30.71
CA PRO A 185 14.23 -0.26 29.46
C PRO A 185 14.05 -1.77 29.63
N ASN A 186 14.70 -2.37 30.62
CA ASN A 186 14.65 -3.81 30.90
C ASN A 186 13.55 -4.19 31.90
N SER A 187 12.88 -3.22 32.54
CA SER A 187 11.92 -3.47 33.63
C SER A 187 10.56 -2.82 33.42
N PHE A 188 10.02 -2.87 32.20
CA PHE A 188 8.66 -2.37 31.89
C PHE A 188 7.52 -3.23 32.46
N ASN A 189 7.81 -4.39 33.06
CA ASN A 189 6.80 -5.34 33.53
C ASN A 189 5.88 -4.75 34.62
N LYS A 190 6.35 -3.76 35.38
CA LYS A 190 5.55 -3.07 36.39
C LYS A 190 4.48 -2.12 35.82
N PHE A 191 4.57 -1.75 34.55
CA PHE A 191 3.59 -0.87 33.89
C PHE A 191 2.52 -1.72 33.20
N GLN A 192 1.32 -1.73 33.73
CA GLN A 192 0.16 -2.41 33.14
C GLN A 192 -0.88 -1.38 32.75
N ALA A 193 -1.61 -1.59 31.65
CA ALA A 193 -2.60 -0.62 31.22
C ALA A 193 -3.74 -0.49 32.24
N GLY A 194 -3.93 0.69 32.83
CA GLY A 194 -4.99 0.96 33.81
C GLY A 194 -4.83 2.30 34.53
N GLY A 195 -5.90 2.75 35.18
CA GLY A 195 -5.90 4.05 35.88
C GLY A 195 -6.09 5.26 34.97
N SER A 196 -5.91 6.45 35.53
CA SER A 196 -6.20 7.74 34.87
C SER A 196 -5.09 8.19 33.91
N THR A 197 -5.45 8.92 32.86
CA THR A 197 -4.50 9.54 31.92
C THR A 197 -3.99 10.86 32.53
N ALA A 198 -2.89 10.80 33.27
CA ALA A 198 -2.31 11.93 34.00
C ALA A 198 -1.19 12.65 33.22
N LEU A 199 -1.52 13.24 32.06
CA LEU A 199 -0.55 13.90 31.16
C LEU A 199 0.14 15.07 31.85
N ALA A 200 -0.62 15.94 32.51
CA ALA A 200 -0.07 17.12 33.15
C ALA A 200 0.92 16.76 34.26
N GLN A 201 0.61 15.72 35.05
CA GLN A 201 1.52 15.22 36.08
C GLN A 201 2.78 14.60 35.46
N GLY A 202 2.63 13.76 34.43
CA GLY A 202 3.77 13.17 33.72
C GLY A 202 4.73 14.21 33.15
N LEU A 203 4.19 15.31 32.60
CA LEU A 203 4.98 16.45 32.12
C LEU A 203 5.71 17.15 33.28
N MET A 204 5.00 17.44 34.37
CA MET A 204 5.58 18.11 35.54
C MET A 204 6.78 17.33 36.10
N ASP A 205 6.59 16.03 36.37
CA ASP A 205 7.61 15.18 36.95
C ASP A 205 8.81 14.99 36.00
N ALA A 206 8.56 14.91 34.69
CA ALA A 206 9.63 14.90 33.69
C ALA A 206 10.42 16.22 33.68
N GLY A 207 9.74 17.36 33.83
CA GLY A 207 10.38 18.66 33.97
C GLY A 207 11.29 18.74 35.20
N GLU A 208 10.87 18.18 36.33
CA GLU A 208 11.68 18.08 37.54
C GLU A 208 12.89 17.17 37.36
N ASP A 209 12.72 16.02 36.69
CA ASP A 209 13.82 15.11 36.37
C ASP A 209 14.88 15.79 35.51
N LEU A 210 14.45 16.52 34.48
CA LEU A 210 15.34 17.27 33.60
C LEU A 210 16.06 18.41 34.35
N ALA A 211 15.36 19.13 35.23
CA ALA A 211 15.96 20.22 36.02
C ALA A 211 17.06 19.74 36.98
N LYS A 212 17.01 18.48 37.45
CA LYS A 212 18.06 17.87 38.27
C LYS A 212 19.33 17.56 37.47
N ARG A 213 19.27 17.53 36.13
CA ARG A 213 20.39 17.21 35.23
C ARG A 213 21.07 18.49 34.75
N ARG A 214 22.20 18.85 35.36
CA ARG A 214 23.04 19.98 34.89
C ARG A 214 23.82 19.61 33.60
N LYS A 215 24.13 20.60 32.77
CA LYS A 215 25.06 20.54 31.60
C LYS A 215 24.54 19.83 30.32
N ALA A 216 23.35 20.17 29.83
CA ALA A 216 22.89 19.81 28.48
C ALA A 216 22.75 21.06 27.59
N ASP A 217 22.94 20.89 26.29
CA ASP A 217 22.67 21.92 25.28
C ASP A 217 21.16 22.06 25.02
N LYS A 218 20.38 21.00 25.27
CA LYS A 218 18.95 20.95 24.99
C LYS A 218 18.20 20.02 25.95
N ASN A 219 17.03 20.46 26.42
CA ASN A 219 16.07 19.64 27.15
C ASN A 219 14.89 19.31 26.23
N VAL A 220 14.56 18.03 26.12
CA VAL A 220 13.47 17.54 25.26
C VAL A 220 12.57 16.61 26.06
N ILE A 221 11.26 16.80 25.94
CA ILE A 221 10.25 15.85 26.43
C ILE A 221 9.52 15.28 25.22
N ILE A 222 9.40 13.96 25.15
CA ILE A 222 8.53 13.29 24.17
C ILE A 222 7.44 12.56 24.96
N LEU A 223 6.23 13.11 24.89
CA LEU A 223 5.03 12.57 25.53
C LEU A 223 4.31 11.62 24.56
N ILE A 224 4.16 10.36 24.93
CA ILE A 224 3.30 9.39 24.22
C ILE A 224 1.97 9.31 24.97
N ALA A 225 0.87 9.51 24.26
CA ALA A 225 -0.46 9.57 24.84
C ALA A 225 -1.45 8.72 24.02
N GLY A 226 -2.12 7.76 24.68
CA GLY A 226 -3.19 6.96 24.10
C GLY A 226 -4.55 7.67 24.09
N GLY A 227 -4.66 8.80 24.79
CA GLY A 227 -5.87 9.60 24.97
C GLY A 227 -5.57 11.00 25.51
N THR A 228 -6.62 11.70 25.97
CA THR A 228 -6.51 13.04 26.58
C THR A 228 -6.39 12.94 28.08
N ASP A 229 -5.86 13.98 28.73
CA ASP A 229 -5.82 14.05 30.18
C ASP A 229 -7.22 13.83 30.79
N SER A 230 -7.30 12.98 31.80
CA SER A 230 -8.55 12.63 32.50
C SER A 230 -8.51 13.05 33.98
N CYS A 231 -7.57 13.92 34.35
CA CYS A 231 -7.36 14.48 35.66
C CYS A 231 -7.72 15.97 35.67
N LYS A 232 -7.75 16.59 36.86
CA LYS A 232 -8.14 18.00 37.03
C LYS A 232 -7.04 19.02 36.67
N LYS A 233 -5.92 18.57 36.12
CA LYS A 233 -4.74 19.40 35.80
C LYS A 233 -4.71 19.68 34.29
N ASP A 234 -4.32 20.88 33.88
CA ASP A 234 -4.24 21.25 32.46
C ASP A 234 -2.85 20.92 31.87
N PRO A 235 -2.74 19.95 30.95
CA PRO A 235 -1.48 19.63 30.30
C PRO A 235 -0.97 20.74 29.36
N VAL A 236 -1.85 21.59 28.83
CA VAL A 236 -1.44 22.70 27.94
C VAL A 236 -0.71 23.77 28.75
N SER A 237 -1.30 24.20 29.88
CA SER A 237 -0.63 25.11 30.80
C SER A 237 0.67 24.53 31.34
N MET A 238 0.72 23.24 31.69
CA MET A 238 1.96 22.61 32.16
C MET A 238 3.05 22.62 31.08
N ALA A 239 2.73 22.23 29.86
CA ALA A 239 3.67 22.25 28.74
C ALA A 239 4.23 23.66 28.48
N LYS A 240 3.37 24.68 28.52
CA LYS A 240 3.77 26.09 28.39
C LYS A 240 4.75 26.50 29.49
N THR A 241 4.46 26.17 30.75
CA THR A 241 5.31 26.50 31.90
C THR A 241 6.71 25.90 31.75
N LEU A 242 6.80 24.62 31.38
CA LEU A 242 8.09 23.94 31.21
C LEU A 242 8.91 24.49 30.05
N HIS A 243 8.25 24.91 28.97
CA HIS A 243 8.90 25.54 27.82
C HIS A 243 9.39 26.96 28.11
N GLN A 244 8.65 27.73 28.91
CA GLN A 244 8.99 29.12 29.23
C GLN A 244 9.99 29.28 30.38
N LYS A 245 10.18 28.24 31.22
CA LYS A 245 11.09 28.29 32.36
C LYS A 245 12.55 28.44 31.90
N GLU A 246 13.22 29.52 32.29
CA GLU A 246 14.53 29.93 31.72
C GLU A 246 15.62 28.87 31.83
N ASP A 247 15.73 28.19 32.97
CA ASP A 247 16.75 27.17 33.24
C ASP A 247 16.42 25.79 32.64
N LEU A 248 15.21 25.62 32.10
CA LEU A 248 14.75 24.36 31.52
C LEU A 248 14.55 24.47 30.00
N LYS A 249 13.72 25.41 29.55
CA LYS A 249 13.36 25.64 28.13
C LYS A 249 13.07 24.33 27.38
N ALA A 250 12.26 23.46 27.98
CA ALA A 250 12.00 22.14 27.42
C ALA A 250 11.22 22.25 26.11
N GLU A 251 11.68 21.56 25.06
CA GLU A 251 10.91 21.35 23.84
C GLU A 251 10.07 20.08 23.98
N ILE A 252 8.74 20.19 23.86
CA ILE A 252 7.82 19.09 24.15
C ILE A 252 7.14 18.62 22.86
N HIS A 253 7.52 17.43 22.42
CA HIS A 253 6.85 16.73 21.33
C HIS A 253 5.78 15.80 21.89
N VAL A 254 4.67 15.64 21.16
CA VAL A 254 3.57 14.78 21.58
C VAL A 254 3.25 13.77 20.49
N ILE A 255 3.26 12.49 20.87
CA ILE A 255 2.87 11.36 20.05
C ILE A 255 1.46 10.94 20.49
N GLY A 256 0.46 11.15 19.64
CA GLY A 256 -0.86 10.59 19.84
C GLY A 256 -0.92 9.16 19.31
N LEU A 257 -0.93 8.14 20.16
CA LEU A 257 -0.95 6.75 19.73
C LEU A 257 -2.37 6.24 19.48
N GLY A 258 -2.74 6.13 18.19
CA GLY A 258 -4.07 5.70 17.75
C GLY A 258 -5.20 6.52 18.37
N THR A 259 -5.02 7.83 18.46
CA THR A 259 -5.99 8.76 19.04
C THR A 259 -7.02 9.18 17.99
N THR A 260 -8.24 9.49 18.44
CA THR A 260 -9.29 10.05 17.58
C THR A 260 -8.95 11.48 17.14
N PRO A 261 -9.58 12.03 16.09
CA PRO A 261 -9.36 13.41 15.67
C PRO A 261 -9.58 14.46 16.78
N SER A 262 -10.59 14.26 17.64
CA SER A 262 -10.87 15.15 18.77
C SER A 262 -9.75 15.08 19.83
N GLN A 263 -9.30 13.88 20.19
CA GLN A 263 -8.16 13.70 21.11
C GLN A 263 -6.87 14.27 20.53
N SER A 264 -6.57 13.99 19.26
CA SER A 264 -5.43 14.55 18.53
C SER A 264 -5.43 16.08 18.54
N THR A 265 -6.59 16.73 18.43
CA THR A 265 -6.71 18.19 18.46
C THR A 265 -6.24 18.76 19.79
N LYS A 266 -6.62 18.14 20.91
CA LYS A 266 -6.16 18.56 22.25
C LYS A 266 -4.66 18.29 22.45
N LEU A 267 -4.17 17.13 22.02
CA LEU A 267 -2.73 16.80 22.11
C LEU A 267 -1.86 17.72 21.26
N LYS A 268 -2.36 18.19 20.11
CA LYS A 268 -1.71 19.23 19.30
C LYS A 268 -1.52 20.54 20.07
N GLN A 269 -2.48 20.92 20.91
CA GLN A 269 -2.38 22.12 21.75
C GLN A 269 -1.26 21.98 22.78
N VAL A 270 -1.12 20.80 23.39
CA VAL A 270 -0.02 20.50 24.33
C VAL A 270 1.35 20.63 23.64
N ALA A 271 1.53 19.99 22.47
CA ALA A 271 2.77 20.10 21.71
C ALA A 271 3.10 21.55 21.33
N LYS A 272 2.10 22.29 20.83
CA LYS A 272 2.25 23.70 20.44
C LYS A 272 2.65 24.58 21.64
N ALA A 273 2.01 24.38 22.79
CA ALA A 273 2.32 25.13 24.01
C ALA A 273 3.72 24.84 24.53
N GLY A 274 4.19 23.60 24.36
CA GLY A 274 5.56 23.20 24.71
C GLY A 274 6.61 23.44 23.63
N GLY A 275 6.30 24.22 22.59
CA GLY A 275 7.24 24.58 21.52
C GLY A 275 7.66 23.44 20.59
N GLY A 276 6.99 22.29 20.64
CA GLY A 276 7.32 21.11 19.84
C GLY A 276 6.27 20.76 18.79
N LYS A 277 6.28 19.48 18.38
CA LYS A 277 5.45 18.96 17.28
C LYS A 277 4.52 17.86 17.77
N PHE A 278 3.35 17.78 17.16
CA PHE A 278 2.43 16.65 17.33
C PHE A 278 2.59 15.66 16.18
N ILE A 279 2.67 14.37 16.52
CA ILE A 279 2.73 13.26 15.58
C ILE A 279 1.60 12.29 15.91
N LEU A 280 0.80 11.90 14.91
CA LEU A 280 -0.15 10.80 15.03
C LEU A 280 0.59 9.50 14.71
N ALA A 281 0.70 8.60 15.67
CA ALA A 281 1.36 7.30 15.50
C ALA A 281 0.33 6.17 15.45
N GLN A 282 0.58 5.18 14.59
CA GLN A 282 -0.23 3.96 14.47
C GLN A 282 0.60 2.68 14.59
N SER A 283 1.93 2.80 14.71
CA SER A 283 2.85 1.67 14.77
C SER A 283 4.07 1.98 15.66
N VAL A 284 4.84 0.94 16.02
CA VAL A 284 6.15 1.06 16.68
C VAL A 284 7.08 1.99 15.89
N TYR A 285 7.04 1.88 14.56
CA TYR A 285 7.89 2.65 13.66
C TYR A 285 7.59 4.16 13.70
N ASP A 286 6.32 4.56 13.72
CA ASP A 286 5.96 5.98 13.80
C ASP A 286 6.49 6.62 15.09
N ILE A 287 6.47 5.85 16.19
CA ILE A 287 6.99 6.27 17.49
C ILE A 287 8.51 6.43 17.41
N GLU A 288 9.23 5.41 16.94
CA GLU A 288 10.69 5.43 16.81
C GLU A 288 11.18 6.55 15.90
N ASN A 289 10.50 6.78 14.78
CA ASN A 289 10.81 7.88 13.87
C ASN A 289 10.71 9.23 14.55
N THR A 290 9.65 9.42 15.34
CA THR A 290 9.47 10.66 16.10
C THR A 290 10.65 10.89 17.05
N PHE A 291 11.13 9.84 17.74
CA PHE A 291 12.32 9.99 18.57
C PHE A 291 13.53 10.41 17.73
N ARG A 292 13.80 9.72 16.62
CA ARG A 292 14.96 9.96 15.76
C ARG A 292 14.94 11.29 15.01
N ASP A 293 13.77 11.83 14.69
CA ASP A 293 13.62 13.12 13.97
C ASP A 293 13.90 14.34 14.85
N ASN A 294 13.65 14.23 16.15
CA ASN A 294 13.74 15.38 17.07
C ASN A 294 15.07 15.42 17.84
N ILE A 295 15.95 14.46 17.58
CA ILE A 295 17.22 14.27 18.30
C ILE A 295 18.36 14.25 17.29
N TYR A 296 19.34 15.12 17.50
CA TYR A 296 20.59 15.05 16.78
C TYR A 296 21.75 14.98 17.77
N ALA A 297 22.39 13.82 17.81
CA ALA A 297 23.45 13.51 18.75
C ALA A 297 24.77 13.14 18.05
N GLY A 298 24.98 13.67 16.84
CA GLY A 298 26.16 13.45 16.03
C GLY A 298 25.91 12.63 14.77
N TRP A 299 26.95 12.56 13.94
CA TRP A 299 26.90 11.97 12.62
C TRP A 299 26.55 10.48 12.66
N ASP A 300 27.19 9.68 13.52
CA ASP A 300 26.90 8.25 13.64
C ASP A 300 25.43 7.97 13.99
N TYR A 301 24.90 8.71 14.97
CA TYR A 301 23.49 8.61 15.35
C TYR A 301 22.56 8.98 14.18
N TYR A 302 22.90 10.03 13.44
CA TYR A 302 22.15 10.46 12.26
C TYR A 302 22.16 9.39 11.15
N VAL A 303 23.33 8.84 10.80
CA VAL A 303 23.49 7.82 9.75
C VAL A 303 22.78 6.52 10.13
N ASN A 304 22.88 6.09 11.39
CA ASN A 304 22.11 4.96 11.92
C ASN A 304 20.60 5.19 11.81
N SER A 305 20.15 6.36 12.22
CA SER A 305 18.73 6.73 12.14
C SER A 305 18.23 6.82 10.71
N TRP A 306 19.06 7.32 9.79
CA TRP A 306 18.79 7.36 8.36
C TRP A 306 18.63 5.94 7.77
N LYS A 307 19.51 5.01 8.14
CA LYS A 307 19.41 3.60 7.69
C LYS A 307 18.11 2.97 8.14
N VAL A 308 17.82 3.06 9.44
CA VAL A 308 16.61 2.51 10.04
C VAL A 308 15.37 3.07 9.33
N LYS A 309 15.30 4.38 9.12
CA LYS A 309 14.19 5.03 8.41
C LYS A 309 13.97 4.48 7.00
N ASN A 310 15.03 4.36 6.20
CA ASN A 310 14.92 3.86 4.83
C ASN A 310 14.57 2.37 4.77
N VAL A 311 15.08 1.54 5.68
CA VAL A 311 14.72 0.11 5.76
C VAL A 311 13.22 -0.06 6.04
N TYR A 312 12.69 0.70 6.99
CA TYR A 312 11.26 0.65 7.28
C TYR A 312 10.40 1.21 6.15
N ALA A 313 10.80 2.34 5.54
CA ALA A 313 10.12 2.89 4.38
C ALA A 313 10.09 1.90 3.20
N LEU A 314 11.18 1.12 3.02
CA LEU A 314 11.25 0.06 2.01
C LEU A 314 10.27 -1.08 2.31
N ASN A 315 10.15 -1.49 3.58
CA ASN A 315 9.19 -2.53 4.00
C ASN A 315 7.72 -2.07 3.83
N ASP A 316 7.41 -0.83 4.20
CA ASP A 316 6.08 -0.24 3.98
C ASP A 316 5.75 -0.16 2.47
N PHE A 317 6.73 0.27 1.66
CA PHE A 317 6.62 0.23 0.20
C PHE A 317 6.36 -1.20 -0.30
N GLN A 318 7.12 -2.20 0.17
CA GLN A 318 6.92 -3.61 -0.18
C GLN A 318 5.51 -4.09 0.16
N THR A 319 4.99 -3.73 1.34
CA THR A 319 3.64 -4.11 1.75
C THR A 319 2.59 -3.49 0.83
N LYS A 320 2.67 -2.18 0.59
CA LYS A 320 1.70 -1.45 -0.26
C LYS A 320 1.71 -1.94 -1.71
N ILE A 321 2.90 -2.19 -2.25
CA ILE A 321 3.05 -2.59 -3.65
C ILE A 321 2.63 -4.05 -3.87
N ASN A 322 2.83 -4.91 -2.87
CA ASN A 322 2.28 -6.27 -2.87
C ASN A 322 0.75 -6.25 -2.81
N GLU A 323 0.13 -5.51 -1.89
CA GLU A 323 -1.33 -5.43 -1.83
C GLU A 323 -1.92 -4.85 -3.13
N LYS A 324 -1.22 -3.90 -3.79
CA LYS A 324 -1.63 -3.39 -5.10
C LYS A 324 -1.63 -4.48 -6.18
N ILE A 325 -0.56 -5.30 -6.26
CA ILE A 325 -0.51 -6.38 -7.25
C ILE A 325 -1.52 -7.49 -6.94
N GLU A 326 -1.76 -7.81 -5.66
CA GLU A 326 -2.79 -8.76 -5.24
C GLU A 326 -4.19 -8.34 -5.67
N ARG A 327 -4.52 -7.05 -5.55
CA ARG A 327 -5.82 -6.52 -6.00
C ARG A 327 -5.97 -6.46 -7.51
N LEU A 328 -4.86 -6.29 -8.24
CA LEU A 328 -4.89 -6.21 -9.68
C LEU A 328 -4.95 -7.60 -10.31
N VAL A 329 -3.99 -8.47 -9.98
CA VAL A 329 -3.79 -9.81 -10.56
C VAL A 329 -3.42 -10.88 -9.53
N GLY A 330 -3.75 -10.70 -8.25
CA GLY A 330 -3.53 -11.73 -7.23
C GLY A 330 -4.36 -12.98 -7.46
N LEU A 331 -4.02 -14.06 -6.74
CA LEU A 331 -4.68 -15.39 -6.85
C LEU A 331 -5.95 -15.52 -5.99
N ASN A 332 -6.22 -14.53 -5.13
CA ASN A 332 -7.38 -14.55 -4.25
C ASN A 332 -8.65 -14.07 -5.00
N PRO A 333 -9.71 -14.91 -5.13
CA PRO A 333 -10.92 -14.58 -5.87
C PRO A 333 -11.69 -13.38 -5.31
N TYR A 334 -11.57 -13.10 -4.01
CA TYR A 334 -12.28 -12.01 -3.35
C TYR A 334 -11.56 -10.66 -3.46
N LYS A 335 -10.28 -10.66 -3.86
CA LYS A 335 -9.46 -9.44 -3.96
C LYS A 335 -9.13 -9.04 -5.39
N SER A 336 -8.88 -10.02 -6.25
CA SER A 336 -8.28 -9.80 -7.56
C SER A 336 -9.31 -9.41 -8.62
N ARG A 337 -9.18 -8.20 -9.16
CA ARG A 337 -10.05 -7.70 -10.23
C ARG A 337 -9.92 -8.55 -11.50
N PHE A 338 -8.71 -8.97 -11.86
CA PHE A 338 -8.51 -9.81 -13.04
C PHE A 338 -9.16 -11.18 -12.89
N TYR A 339 -9.03 -11.80 -11.71
CA TYR A 339 -9.68 -13.08 -11.42
C TYR A 339 -11.21 -12.95 -11.56
N GLN A 340 -11.79 -11.94 -10.94
CA GLN A 340 -13.24 -11.69 -10.95
C GLN A 340 -13.76 -11.47 -12.38
N LEU A 341 -13.05 -10.67 -13.19
CA LEU A 341 -13.45 -10.39 -14.56
C LEU A 341 -13.42 -11.65 -15.43
N LYS A 342 -12.37 -12.47 -15.30
CA LYS A 342 -12.25 -13.75 -16.01
C LYS A 342 -13.37 -14.71 -15.66
N VAL A 343 -13.66 -14.89 -14.36
CA VAL A 343 -14.75 -15.77 -13.93
C VAL A 343 -16.09 -15.27 -14.47
N LYS A 344 -16.34 -13.96 -14.40
CA LYS A 344 -17.55 -13.34 -14.92
C LYS A 344 -17.73 -13.58 -16.42
N GLU A 345 -16.69 -13.38 -17.23
CA GLU A 345 -16.74 -13.63 -18.67
C GLU A 345 -17.13 -15.09 -18.96
N THR A 346 -16.48 -16.05 -18.29
CA THR A 346 -16.77 -17.47 -18.50
C THR A 346 -18.20 -17.83 -18.10
N GLN A 347 -18.70 -17.30 -16.99
CA GLN A 347 -20.09 -17.52 -16.56
C GLN A 347 -21.08 -17.00 -17.61
N HIS A 348 -20.85 -15.81 -18.15
CA HIS A 348 -21.70 -15.25 -19.20
C HIS A 348 -21.64 -16.07 -20.49
N LEU A 349 -20.44 -16.48 -20.93
CA LEU A 349 -20.27 -17.33 -22.12
C LEU A 349 -20.97 -18.69 -21.95
N GLN A 350 -20.86 -19.31 -20.77
CA GLN A 350 -21.56 -20.56 -20.44
C GLN A 350 -23.08 -20.36 -20.47
N LYS A 351 -23.59 -19.25 -19.94
CA LYS A 351 -25.02 -18.92 -20.03
C LYS A 351 -25.46 -18.73 -21.49
N GLY A 352 -24.64 -18.09 -22.32
CA GLY A 352 -24.90 -17.98 -23.76
C GLY A 352 -24.99 -19.35 -24.46
N LEU A 353 -24.10 -20.28 -24.13
CA LEU A 353 -24.17 -21.67 -24.62
C LEU A 353 -25.47 -22.36 -24.18
N GLU A 354 -25.85 -22.25 -22.91
CA GLU A 354 -27.10 -22.81 -22.37
C GLU A 354 -28.32 -22.30 -23.15
N LEU A 355 -28.38 -20.99 -23.39
CA LEU A 355 -29.48 -20.37 -24.13
C LEU A 355 -29.48 -20.77 -25.62
N MET A 356 -28.31 -20.93 -26.25
CA MET A 356 -28.23 -21.45 -27.63
C MET A 356 -28.77 -22.88 -27.74
N ILE A 357 -28.51 -23.73 -26.74
CA ILE A 357 -29.08 -25.09 -26.66
C ILE A 357 -30.60 -25.02 -26.48
N ALA A 358 -31.08 -24.20 -25.54
CA ALA A 358 -32.52 -24.05 -25.26
C ALA A 358 -33.30 -23.52 -26.47
N ALA A 359 -32.70 -22.61 -27.24
CA ALA A 359 -33.27 -22.06 -28.47
C ALA A 359 -33.06 -22.97 -29.70
N GLN A 360 -32.49 -24.17 -29.53
CA GLN A 360 -32.19 -25.14 -30.61
C GLN A 360 -31.34 -24.54 -31.75
N LYS A 361 -30.46 -23.59 -31.43
CA LYS A 361 -29.57 -22.94 -32.41
C LYS A 361 -28.34 -23.78 -32.73
N ILE A 362 -28.01 -24.74 -31.87
CA ILE A 362 -26.81 -25.58 -31.95
C ILE A 362 -27.15 -27.03 -31.58
N ASP A 363 -26.58 -28.00 -32.30
CA ASP A 363 -26.77 -29.42 -32.00
C ASP A 363 -25.85 -29.88 -30.85
N PRO A 364 -26.09 -31.05 -30.22
CA PRO A 364 -25.31 -31.52 -29.08
C PRO A 364 -23.80 -31.68 -29.34
N LYS A 365 -23.42 -32.10 -30.57
CA LYS A 365 -22.01 -32.28 -30.94
C LYS A 365 -21.31 -30.93 -31.06
N GLN A 366 -21.96 -29.97 -31.71
CA GLN A 366 -21.45 -28.60 -31.84
C GLN A 366 -21.43 -27.88 -30.48
N ALA A 367 -22.42 -28.13 -29.61
CA ALA A 367 -22.47 -27.57 -28.26
C ALA A 367 -21.28 -28.02 -27.40
N SER A 368 -20.93 -29.30 -27.45
CA SER A 368 -19.74 -29.82 -26.76
C SER A 368 -18.45 -29.17 -27.27
N GLN A 369 -18.30 -29.01 -28.58
CA GLN A 369 -17.14 -28.33 -29.18
C GLN A 369 -17.10 -26.83 -28.86
N LEU A 370 -18.26 -26.18 -28.71
CA LEU A 370 -18.36 -24.79 -28.27
C LEU A 370 -17.91 -24.66 -26.81
N ASN A 371 -18.31 -25.58 -25.93
CA ASN A 371 -17.86 -25.59 -24.55
C ASN A 371 -16.33 -25.71 -24.47
N GLU A 372 -15.70 -26.61 -25.23
CA GLU A 372 -14.23 -26.72 -25.30
C GLU A 372 -13.56 -25.41 -25.74
N LYS A 373 -14.18 -24.63 -26.62
CA LYS A 373 -13.66 -23.32 -27.03
C LYS A 373 -13.76 -22.28 -25.92
N ILE A 374 -14.86 -22.28 -25.16
CA ILE A 374 -15.04 -21.41 -23.99
C ILE A 374 -14.01 -21.76 -22.91
N ASP A 375 -13.80 -23.06 -22.63
CA ASP A 375 -12.80 -23.54 -21.68
C ASP A 375 -11.38 -23.16 -22.13
N LYS A 376 -11.06 -23.37 -23.40
CA LYS A 376 -9.76 -22.95 -23.97
C LYS A 376 -9.53 -21.45 -23.83
N ARG A 377 -10.57 -20.62 -24.01
CA ARG A 377 -10.46 -19.17 -23.79
C ARG A 377 -10.13 -18.86 -22.33
N TYR A 378 -10.85 -19.48 -21.39
CA TYR A 378 -10.61 -19.33 -19.96
C TYR A 378 -9.16 -19.70 -19.61
N ASP A 379 -8.66 -20.83 -20.11
CA ASP A 379 -7.30 -21.31 -19.86
C ASP A 379 -6.23 -20.37 -20.44
N LEU A 380 -6.44 -19.84 -21.65
CA LEU A 380 -5.52 -18.88 -22.25
C LEU A 380 -5.43 -17.59 -21.41
N ILE A 381 -6.57 -17.07 -20.95
CA ILE A 381 -6.64 -15.89 -20.09
C ILE A 381 -5.98 -16.18 -18.73
N GLN A 382 -6.27 -17.34 -18.12
CA GLN A 382 -5.70 -17.80 -16.87
C GLN A 382 -4.16 -17.92 -16.95
N ASN A 383 -3.64 -18.50 -18.03
CA ASN A 383 -2.21 -18.66 -18.21
C ASN A 383 -1.49 -17.31 -18.36
N PHE A 384 -2.04 -16.39 -19.16
CA PHE A 384 -1.52 -15.02 -19.27
C PHE A 384 -1.50 -14.33 -17.90
N TYR A 385 -2.62 -14.39 -17.19
CA TYR A 385 -2.78 -13.84 -15.86
C TYR A 385 -1.75 -14.36 -14.86
N TYR A 386 -1.55 -15.68 -14.81
CA TYR A 386 -0.60 -16.31 -13.89
C TYR A 386 0.84 -15.87 -14.22
N GLN A 387 1.20 -15.84 -15.50
CA GLN A 387 2.52 -15.35 -15.94
C GLN A 387 2.75 -13.91 -15.52
N GLN A 388 1.76 -13.02 -15.72
CA GLN A 388 1.86 -11.62 -15.31
C GLN A 388 2.01 -11.46 -13.79
N TYR A 389 1.23 -12.21 -13.00
CA TYR A 389 1.37 -12.18 -11.54
C TYR A 389 2.79 -12.57 -11.08
N GLN A 390 3.32 -13.68 -11.60
CA GLN A 390 4.68 -14.13 -11.27
C GLN A 390 5.76 -13.13 -11.71
N GLU A 391 5.64 -12.58 -12.92
CA GLU A 391 6.55 -11.57 -13.45
C GLU A 391 6.57 -10.32 -12.56
N LYS A 392 5.39 -9.81 -12.16
CA LYS A 392 5.31 -8.60 -11.32
C LYS A 392 5.79 -8.85 -9.90
N LYS A 393 5.53 -10.02 -9.31
CA LYS A 393 6.09 -10.40 -8.00
C LYS A 393 7.61 -10.44 -8.03
N LYS A 394 8.19 -11.09 -9.03
CA LYS A 394 9.65 -11.11 -9.24
C LYS A 394 10.22 -9.70 -9.41
N PHE A 395 9.54 -8.83 -10.15
CA PHE A 395 9.98 -7.45 -10.32
C PHE A 395 9.95 -6.67 -9.00
N ILE A 396 8.91 -6.84 -8.17
CA ILE A 396 8.86 -6.26 -6.82
C ILE A 396 10.05 -6.76 -5.99
N ASP A 397 10.29 -8.06 -5.92
CA ASP A 397 11.37 -8.63 -5.10
C ASP A 397 12.75 -8.11 -5.53
N GLN A 398 13.00 -8.01 -6.84
CA GLN A 398 14.22 -7.41 -7.38
C GLN A 398 14.38 -5.94 -6.98
N GLN A 399 13.32 -5.15 -7.00
CA GLN A 399 13.36 -3.75 -6.58
C GLN A 399 13.62 -3.61 -5.08
N ILE A 400 13.04 -4.48 -4.25
CA ILE A 400 13.29 -4.50 -2.81
C ILE A 400 14.74 -4.88 -2.53
N GLN A 401 15.25 -5.95 -3.15
CA GLN A 401 16.63 -6.38 -2.99
C GLN A 401 17.62 -5.29 -3.40
N LYS A 402 17.42 -4.69 -4.59
CA LYS A 402 18.25 -3.59 -5.09
C LYS A 402 18.26 -2.40 -4.13
N SER A 403 17.08 -2.00 -3.65
CA SER A 403 16.94 -0.87 -2.73
C SER A 403 17.59 -1.13 -1.37
N SER A 404 17.44 -2.35 -0.85
CA SER A 404 18.10 -2.77 0.40
C SER A 404 19.62 -2.70 0.28
N GLN A 405 20.18 -3.23 -0.82
CA GLN A 405 21.62 -3.19 -1.08
C GLN A 405 22.13 -1.75 -1.22
N GLU A 406 21.36 -0.87 -1.87
CA GLU A 406 21.75 0.53 -2.02
C GLU A 406 21.72 1.27 -0.68
N ILE A 407 20.72 1.02 0.17
CA ILE A 407 20.68 1.55 1.54
C ILE A 407 21.94 1.11 2.32
N ASP A 408 22.32 -0.16 2.24
CA ASP A 408 23.51 -0.67 2.91
C ASP A 408 24.81 -0.05 2.38
N LYS A 409 24.94 0.11 1.06
CA LYS A 409 26.09 0.78 0.44
C LYS A 409 26.21 2.24 0.89
N MET A 410 25.12 2.99 0.83
CA MET A 410 25.07 4.39 1.27
C MET A 410 25.39 4.51 2.76
N TYR A 411 24.87 3.59 3.59
CA TYR A 411 25.19 3.53 5.02
C TYR A 411 26.69 3.30 5.27
N ILE A 412 27.30 2.28 4.64
CA ILE A 412 28.73 1.99 4.78
C ILE A 412 29.58 3.18 4.31
N LYS A 413 29.20 3.80 3.19
CA LYS A 413 29.88 5.00 2.68
C LYS A 413 29.82 6.14 3.69
N ALA A 414 28.66 6.42 4.27
CA ALA A 414 28.47 7.49 5.24
C ALA A 414 29.23 7.21 6.56
N GLN A 415 29.29 5.95 7.00
CA GLN A 415 30.08 5.56 8.18
C GLN A 415 31.58 5.81 8.01
N LYS A 416 32.11 5.69 6.78
CA LYS A 416 33.53 5.98 6.47
C LYS A 416 33.87 7.47 6.35
N MET A 417 32.87 8.36 6.42
CA MET A 417 33.07 9.81 6.38
C MET A 417 33.33 10.41 7.77
N ASN A 418 33.02 9.66 8.84
CA ASN A 418 33.43 9.95 10.21
C ASN A 418 34.89 9.54 10.39
#